data_AF-A0A7S2IMT5-F1
#
_entry.id   AF-A0A7S2IMT5-F1
#
_cell.length_a   1.000
_cell.length_b   1.000
_cell.length_c   1.000
_cell.angle_alpha   90.00
_cell.angle_beta   90.00
_cell.angle_gamma   90.00
#
_symmetry.space_group_name_H-M   'P 1'
#
loop_
_entity.id
_entity.type
_entity.pdbx_description
1 polymer ?
#
loop_
_entity_poly.entity_id
_entity_poly.type
_entity_poly.pdbx_seq_one_letter_code
_entity_poly.pdbx_strand_id
1 'polypeptide(L)'
;MRAFENELGVQAPVGFWDPAGFTADGSVENFQRRRQTELKHGRVAMLATMGYITPEVTGKLPGYLSPSAGLKFADIPNGLGAISKVPAAGWAQIVAYGAFCEL
;
A
#
# COMPACT_ATOMS: atom_id res chain seq x y z
N MET A 1 8.68 -32.93 7.86
CA MET A 1 8.76 -31.83 6.88
C MET A 1 7.64 -30.88 7.23
N ARG A 2 7.92 -29.60 7.53
CA ARG A 2 6.82 -28.67 7.83
C ARG A 2 6.12 -28.31 6.52
N ALA A 3 4.82 -28.04 6.58
CA ALA A 3 4.09 -27.64 5.39
C ALA A 3 4.69 -26.32 4.84
N PHE A 4 4.81 -26.21 3.51
CA PHE A 4 5.20 -24.98 2.78
C PHE A 4 6.66 -24.49 2.92
N GLU A 5 7.59 -25.29 3.43
CA GLU A 5 9.02 -24.92 3.57
C GLU A 5 9.75 -24.66 2.24
N ASN A 6 9.19 -25.10 1.10
CA ASN A 6 9.77 -24.91 -0.24
C ASN A 6 8.98 -23.92 -1.11
N GLU A 7 8.06 -23.16 -0.52
CA GLU A 7 7.24 -22.19 -1.26
C GLU A 7 8.01 -20.92 -1.61
N LEU A 8 7.56 -20.23 -2.66
CA LEU A 8 8.11 -18.93 -3.06
C LEU A 8 8.10 -17.95 -1.88
N GLY A 9 9.18 -17.22 -1.67
CA GLY A 9 9.33 -16.27 -0.55
C GLY A 9 10.06 -16.85 0.66
N VAL A 10 10.23 -18.17 0.73
CA VAL A 10 11.20 -18.79 1.64
C VAL A 10 12.61 -18.55 1.10
N GLN A 11 13.36 -17.67 1.74
CA GLN A 11 14.70 -17.29 1.29
C GLN A 11 15.64 -17.00 2.45
N ALA A 12 16.94 -17.06 2.18
CA ALA A 12 17.95 -16.64 3.15
C ALA A 12 17.78 -15.14 3.50
N PRO A 13 18.14 -14.70 4.72
CA PRO A 13 18.87 -15.45 5.76
C PRO A 13 18.00 -16.28 6.70
N VAL A 14 16.69 -16.02 6.75
CA VAL A 14 15.80 -16.61 7.76
C VAL A 14 15.14 -17.92 7.31
N GLY A 15 15.15 -18.23 6.02
CA GLY A 15 14.50 -19.42 5.48
C GLY A 15 13.00 -19.40 5.79
N PHE A 16 12.46 -20.53 6.26
CA PHE A 16 11.04 -20.64 6.59
C PHE A 16 10.74 -19.98 7.94
N TRP A 17 10.10 -18.81 7.89
CA TRP A 17 9.81 -17.97 9.05
C TRP A 17 8.32 -17.93 9.39
N ASP A 18 7.91 -18.78 10.33
CA ASP A 18 6.55 -18.78 10.91
C ASP A 18 6.59 -18.97 12.44
N PRO A 19 7.00 -17.95 13.21
CA PRO A 19 7.05 -18.04 14.67
C PRO A 19 5.66 -18.06 15.33
N ALA A 20 4.63 -17.57 14.62
CA ALA A 20 3.25 -17.50 15.11
C ALA A 20 2.42 -18.75 14.78
N GLY A 21 2.98 -19.71 14.03
CA GLY A 21 2.33 -20.98 13.70
C GLY A 21 1.13 -20.84 12.76
N PHE A 22 1.12 -19.81 11.91
CA PHE A 22 0.01 -19.51 10.99
C PHE A 22 -0.17 -20.53 9.87
N THR A 23 0.82 -21.38 9.63
CA THR A 23 0.81 -22.44 8.62
C THR A 23 0.79 -23.85 9.23
N ALA A 24 0.66 -23.95 10.57
CA ALA A 24 0.70 -25.22 11.29
C ALA A 24 -0.48 -26.15 10.97
N ASP A 25 -1.60 -25.59 10.50
CA ASP A 25 -2.80 -26.33 10.08
C ASP A 25 -2.63 -27.03 8.72
N GLY A 26 -1.58 -26.69 7.95
CA GLY A 26 -1.30 -27.31 6.65
C GLY A 26 -2.36 -27.01 5.57
N SER A 27 -3.29 -26.08 5.83
CA SER A 27 -4.37 -25.75 4.91
C SER A 27 -3.85 -24.94 3.73
N VAL A 28 -3.90 -25.52 2.54
CA VAL A 28 -3.48 -24.87 1.29
C VAL A 28 -4.37 -23.65 0.99
N GLU A 29 -5.66 -23.73 1.28
CA GLU A 29 -6.59 -22.62 1.06
C GLU A 29 -6.25 -21.40 1.93
N ASN A 30 -6.00 -21.63 3.22
CA ASN A 30 -5.59 -20.56 4.14
C ASN A 30 -4.25 -19.96 3.74
N PHE A 31 -3.29 -20.81 3.34
CA PHE A 31 -1.98 -20.35 2.87
C PHE A 31 -2.10 -19.49 1.60
N GLN A 32 -2.87 -19.93 0.61
CA GLN A 32 -3.09 -19.17 -0.63
C GLN A 32 -3.76 -17.82 -0.35
N ARG A 33 -4.78 -17.77 0.51
CA ARG A 33 -5.42 -16.50 0.91
C ARG A 33 -4.44 -15.54 1.59
N ARG A 34 -3.60 -16.05 2.49
CA ARG A 34 -2.57 -15.25 3.17
C ARG A 34 -1.54 -14.72 2.16
N ARG A 35 -1.09 -15.55 1.21
CA ARG A 35 -0.18 -15.13 0.13
C ARG A 35 -0.79 -14.06 -0.78
N GLN A 36 -2.07 -14.17 -1.16
CA GLN A 36 -2.74 -13.12 -1.94
C GLN A 36 -2.81 -11.80 -1.16
N THR A 37 -3.10 -11.89 0.15
CA THR A 37 -3.14 -10.73 1.04
C THR A 37 -1.77 -10.08 1.17
N GLU A 38 -0.72 -10.88 1.37
CA GLU A 38 0.68 -10.43 1.42
C GLU A 38 1.08 -9.68 0.13
N LEU A 39 0.79 -10.24 -1.05
CA LEU A 39 1.09 -9.61 -2.33
C LEU A 39 0.31 -8.31 -2.54
N LYS A 40 -0.98 -8.25 -2.14
CA LYS A 40 -1.79 -7.03 -2.22
C LYS A 40 -1.19 -5.92 -1.36
N HIS A 41 -0.81 -6.22 -0.11
CA HIS A 41 -0.16 -5.25 0.78
C HIS A 41 1.20 -4.79 0.23
N GLY A 42 2.03 -5.71 -0.27
CA GLY A 42 3.32 -5.39 -0.86
C GLY A 42 3.22 -4.43 -2.05
N ARG A 43 2.25 -4.66 -2.96
CA ARG A 43 2.01 -3.78 -4.12
C ARG A 43 1.58 -2.38 -3.70
N VAL A 44 0.66 -2.28 -2.75
CA VAL A 44 0.22 -0.99 -2.20
C VAL A 44 1.37 -0.27 -1.49
N ALA A 45 2.19 -0.99 -0.72
CA ALA A 45 3.35 -0.42 -0.03
C ALA A 45 4.42 0.11 -0.99
N MET A 46 4.69 -0.60 -2.10
CA MET A 46 5.62 -0.13 -3.14
C MET A 46 5.14 1.18 -3.78
N LEU A 47 3.86 1.26 -4.15
CA LEU A 47 3.27 2.48 -4.71
C LEU A 47 3.25 3.62 -3.68
N ALA A 48 2.91 3.33 -2.42
CA ALA A 48 2.90 4.32 -1.34
C ALA A 48 4.30 4.89 -1.07
N THR A 49 5.33 4.03 -1.07
CA THR A 49 6.73 4.44 -0.87
C THR A 49 7.19 5.35 -2.00
N MET A 50 6.93 4.97 -3.26
CA MET A 50 7.24 5.82 -4.41
C MET A 50 6.47 7.14 -4.36
N GLY A 51 5.19 7.12 -4.01
CA GLY A 51 4.35 8.31 -3.87
C GLY A 51 4.78 9.24 -2.74
N TYR A 52 5.42 8.72 -1.69
CA TYR A 52 5.98 9.50 -0.60
C TYR A 52 7.31 10.17 -1.00
N ILE A 53 8.19 9.44 -1.69
CA ILE A 53 9.53 9.92 -2.05
C ILE A 53 9.50 10.89 -3.25
N THR A 54 8.68 10.60 -4.27
CA THR A 54 8.70 11.35 -5.53
C THR A 54 8.48 12.86 -5.34
N PRO A 55 7.48 13.32 -4.56
CA PRO A 55 7.25 14.76 -4.34
C PRO A 55 8.41 15.49 -3.66
N GLU A 56 9.24 14.79 -2.87
CA GLU A 56 10.44 15.35 -2.23
C GLU A 56 11.60 15.48 -3.22
N VAL A 57 11.75 14.51 -4.13
CA VAL A 57 12.91 14.43 -5.03
C VAL A 57 12.68 15.21 -6.33
N THR A 58 11.52 15.05 -6.97
CA THR A 58 11.23 15.65 -8.28
C THR A 58 10.42 16.94 -8.18
N GLY A 59 9.97 17.30 -6.98
CA GLY A 59 9.01 18.37 -6.76
C GLY A 59 7.57 17.92 -6.99
N LYS A 60 6.63 18.81 -6.61
CA LYS A 60 5.19 18.55 -6.67
C LYS A 60 4.63 18.93 -8.04
N LEU A 61 3.49 18.32 -8.39
CA LEU A 61 2.81 18.60 -9.65
C LEU A 61 2.50 20.11 -9.79
N PRO A 62 2.67 20.70 -10.98
CA PRO A 62 2.29 22.10 -11.19
C PRO A 62 0.76 22.25 -11.24
N GLY A 63 0.25 23.34 -10.67
CA GLY A 63 -1.17 23.71 -10.76
C GLY A 63 -1.96 23.59 -9.45
N TYR A 64 -3.29 23.51 -9.59
CA TYR A 64 -4.24 23.51 -8.47
C TYR A 64 -4.73 22.09 -8.16
N LEU A 65 -4.65 21.71 -6.89
CA LEU A 65 -5.33 20.52 -6.36
C LEU A 65 -6.85 20.74 -6.36
N SER A 66 -7.29 21.95 -6.01
CA SER A 66 -8.70 22.33 -6.06
C SER A 66 -8.83 23.78 -6.54
N PRO A 67 -9.24 23.99 -7.81
CA PRO A 67 -9.45 25.33 -8.35
C PRO A 67 -10.53 26.11 -7.58
N SER A 68 -11.57 25.42 -7.09
CA SER A 68 -12.64 26.03 -6.31
C SER A 68 -12.20 26.47 -4.91
N ALA A 69 -11.17 25.84 -4.34
CA ALA A 69 -10.58 26.23 -3.05
C ALA A 69 -9.28 27.04 -3.19
N GLY A 70 -8.84 27.34 -4.42
CA GLY A 70 -7.57 28.05 -4.69
C GLY A 70 -6.31 27.32 -4.20
N LEU A 71 -6.40 26.01 -3.95
CA LEU A 71 -5.37 25.21 -3.28
C LEU A 71 -4.38 24.63 -4.31
N LYS A 72 -3.09 24.94 -4.21
CA LYS A 72 -2.06 24.40 -5.11
C LYS A 72 -1.46 23.12 -4.56
N PHE A 73 -0.98 22.25 -5.46
CA PHE A 73 -0.21 21.07 -5.06
C PHE A 73 1.06 21.44 -4.29
N ALA A 74 1.66 22.60 -4.60
CA ALA A 74 2.81 23.15 -3.88
C ALA A 74 2.55 23.30 -2.36
N ASP A 75 1.32 23.66 -1.99
CA ASP A 75 0.94 24.01 -0.61
C ASP A 75 0.65 22.80 0.28
N ILE A 76 0.63 21.58 -0.30
CA ILE A 76 0.33 20.35 0.43
C ILE A 76 1.61 19.80 1.07
N PRO A 77 1.74 19.75 2.40
CA PRO A 77 2.92 19.16 3.03
C PRO A 77 2.96 17.66 2.76
N ASN A 78 4.17 17.08 2.70
CA ASN A 78 4.32 15.66 2.47
C ASN A 78 3.99 14.83 3.72
N GLY A 79 3.67 13.56 3.52
CA GLY A 79 3.29 12.64 4.59
C GLY A 79 1.92 12.91 5.21
N LEU A 80 1.78 12.61 6.50
CA LEU A 80 0.48 12.66 7.20
C LEU A 80 -0.12 14.07 7.28
N GLY A 81 0.70 15.12 7.14
CA GLY A 81 0.23 16.49 7.06
C GLY A 81 -0.66 16.77 5.84
N ALA A 82 -0.54 15.97 4.77
CA ALA A 82 -1.40 16.11 3.58
C ALA A 82 -2.86 15.81 3.90
N ILE A 83 -3.13 14.89 4.84
CA ILE A 83 -4.47 14.40 5.15
C ILE A 83 -5.40 15.55 5.57
N SER A 84 -4.90 16.51 6.34
CA SER A 84 -5.68 17.66 6.83
C SER A 84 -5.84 18.79 5.82
N LYS A 85 -5.05 18.81 4.74
CA LYS A 85 -5.05 19.88 3.73
C LYS A 85 -5.84 19.51 2.48
N VAL A 86 -5.92 18.22 2.16
CA VAL A 86 -6.72 17.73 1.04
C VAL A 86 -8.21 17.81 1.39
N PRO A 87 -9.06 18.43 0.55
CA PRO A 87 -10.50 18.51 0.79
C PRO A 87 -11.17 17.13 0.91
N ALA A 88 -12.17 17.00 1.79
CA ALA A 88 -12.88 15.73 2.02
C ALA A 88 -13.51 15.13 0.74
N ALA A 89 -14.00 15.98 -0.17
CA ALA A 89 -14.51 15.53 -1.47
C ALA A 89 -13.43 14.85 -2.34
N GLY A 90 -12.18 15.32 -2.28
CA GLY A 90 -11.05 14.67 -2.96
C GLY A 90 -10.74 13.30 -2.35
N TRP A 91 -10.76 13.18 -1.02
CA TRP A 91 -10.63 11.89 -0.35
C TRP A 91 -11.74 10.91 -0.72
N ALA A 92 -12.99 11.38 -0.78
CA ALA A 92 -14.13 10.56 -1.20
C ALA A 92 -13.94 10.02 -2.62
N GLN A 93 -13.42 10.82 -3.56
CA GLN A 93 -13.12 10.38 -4.92
C GLN A 93 -12.02 9.32 -4.95
N ILE A 94 -10.94 9.51 -4.19
CA ILE A 94 -9.83 8.54 -4.11
C ILE A 94 -10.31 7.21 -3.53
N VAL A 95 -11.09 7.23 -2.45
CA VAL A 95 -11.64 6.02 -1.82
C VAL A 95 -12.64 5.34 -2.76
N ALA A 96 -13.51 6.10 -3.43
CA ALA A 96 -14.45 5.55 -4.40
C ALA A 96 -13.73 4.87 -5.58
N TYR A 97 -12.65 5.47 -6.10
CA TYR A 97 -11.83 4.86 -7.13
C TYR A 97 -11.12 3.59 -6.63
N GLY A 98 -10.55 3.64 -5.42
CA GLY A 98 -9.94 2.47 -4.80
C GLY A 98 -10.94 1.32 -4.63
N ALA A 99 -12.15 1.61 -4.16
CA ALA A 99 -13.23 0.63 -4.05
C ALA A 99 -13.65 0.07 -5.41
N PHE A 100 -13.74 0.92 -6.44
CA PHE A 100 -14.04 0.47 -7.81
C PHE A 100 -12.97 -0.47 -8.37
N CYS A 101 -11.69 -0.23 -8.10
CA CYS A 101 -10.61 -1.12 -8.51
C CYS A 101 -10.55 -2.45 -7.76
N GLU A 102 -11.24 -2.56 -6.63
CA GLU A 102 -11.32 -3.78 -5.82
C GLU A 102 -12.56 -4.64 -6.10
N LEU A 103 -13.55 -4.10 -6.84
CA LEU A 103 -14.74 -4.83 -7.32
C LEU A 103 -14.42 -5.72 -8.53
#